data_AF-A0A840P894-F1
#
_entry.id   AF-A0A840P894-F1
#
_cell.length_a   1.000
_cell.length_b   1.000
_cell.length_c   1.000
_cell.angle_alpha   90.00
_cell.angle_beta   90.00
_cell.angle_gamma   90.00
#
_symmetry.space_group_name_H-M   'P 1'
#
loop_
_entity.id
_entity.type
_entity.pdbx_description
1 polymer ?
#
loop_
_entity_poly.entity_id
_entity_poly.type
_entity_poly.pdbx_seq_one_letter_code
_entity_poly.pdbx_strand_id
1 'polypeptide(L)'
;MRSARGIRTDGARNRLRFLALTRGKPVWTLLQAAGPVRRRLNAALIDGAVREMPPRPEPLSTMCDYTSWPSLTDRTYSGRHLPPVAADESGRPSPEAAAGLFARGDSMIPCPRSTVLFAYFAQWFTDGFLRGDSSVPRDPRKNTSNHHIDLNQLYGLDETATAALRAHDGGRLKNQVINGGEFPTHLCEKGEIKAEFAALSVLRFDEIAAERRDTLFAIGSDRGNTQLGFTMLTVLFLREHNRVATLLAERHPRWDDERLFQTTRNILIVMLIKLVVEEYINHITPYHFRFTLDPGLTALLARAPWHRENWASVEFNLVYRWHSLIPSHLTVGGHELPMAQTLAAGALIPEHGLGRLMEDASRQRAGRIGLFNTDPVLRQVDVDSIRESRALALASYNDYRAHCRFPRVRRFEHVNGDPRVCAALRELYRGVDDLDLYVGLFAEEPGSPDAILPPLLTKIIAIDAFSQALTNPLLAPRVFNAATFSPLGLDVIASTRTLSDVLHRNVPEDPRPRFVSMTRAARP
;
A
#
# COMPACT_ATOMS: atom_id res chain seq x y z
N MET A 1 23.53 -4.60 -22.20
CA MET A 1 22.29 -5.32 -22.59
C MET A 1 21.34 -4.37 -23.31
N ARG A 2 20.62 -4.83 -24.34
CA ARG A 2 19.55 -4.04 -24.97
C ARG A 2 18.29 -4.13 -24.09
N SER A 3 17.72 -3.00 -23.70
CA SER A 3 16.47 -2.98 -22.92
C SER A 3 15.32 -3.59 -23.73
N ALA A 4 14.43 -4.34 -23.06
CA ALA A 4 13.19 -4.83 -23.65
C ALA A 4 12.21 -3.70 -23.98
N ARG A 5 12.37 -2.51 -23.38
CA ARG A 5 11.39 -1.42 -23.48
C ARG A 5 11.52 -0.63 -24.79
N GLY A 6 10.48 -0.67 -25.61
CA GLY A 6 10.40 0.10 -26.85
C GLY A 6 8.99 0.21 -27.43
N ILE A 7 8.85 0.84 -28.59
CA ILE A 7 7.54 1.01 -29.26
C ILE A 7 6.86 -0.34 -29.53
N ARG A 8 7.64 -1.39 -29.82
CA ARG A 8 7.11 -2.74 -30.08
C ARG A 8 6.48 -3.39 -28.84
N THR A 9 7.03 -3.15 -27.65
CA THR A 9 6.55 -3.75 -26.41
C THR A 9 5.52 -2.85 -25.74
N ASP A 10 5.78 -1.54 -25.69
CA ASP A 10 4.99 -0.60 -24.91
C ASP A 10 3.93 0.10 -25.78
N GLY A 11 4.08 0.11 -27.10
CA GLY A 11 3.27 0.91 -28.01
C GLY A 11 3.73 2.38 -28.05
N ALA A 12 3.52 3.04 -29.20
CA ALA A 12 4.00 4.41 -29.41
C ALA A 12 3.39 5.40 -28.40
N ARG A 13 2.08 5.31 -28.16
CA ARG A 13 1.36 6.20 -27.23
C ARG A 13 1.91 6.11 -25.80
N ASN A 14 2.04 4.90 -25.25
CA ASN A 14 2.53 4.73 -23.88
C ASN A 14 4.00 5.15 -23.77
N ARG A 15 4.82 4.84 -24.78
CA ARG A 15 6.24 5.21 -24.77
C ARG A 15 6.43 6.73 -24.84
N LEU A 16 5.69 7.42 -25.71
CA LEU A 16 5.72 8.88 -25.81
C LEU A 16 5.27 9.55 -24.51
N ARG A 17 4.17 9.06 -23.90
CA ARG A 17 3.71 9.57 -22.60
C ARG A 17 4.76 9.37 -21.51
N PHE A 18 5.33 8.17 -21.42
CA PHE A 18 6.40 7.88 -20.46
C PHE A 18 7.58 8.82 -20.63
N LEU A 19 8.06 9.00 -21.87
CA LEU A 19 9.17 9.91 -22.16
C LEU A 19 8.83 11.37 -21.85
N ALA A 20 7.61 11.82 -22.14
CA ALA A 20 7.16 13.16 -21.82
C ALA A 20 7.18 13.43 -20.31
N LEU A 21 6.76 12.45 -19.49
CA LEU A 21 6.69 12.60 -18.02
C LEU A 21 8.04 12.41 -17.31
N THR A 22 8.99 11.72 -17.94
CA THR A 22 10.30 11.35 -17.35
C THR A 22 11.48 12.13 -17.94
N ARG A 23 11.24 13.04 -18.88
CA ARG A 23 12.26 13.92 -19.48
C ARG A 23 11.85 15.38 -19.37
N GLY A 24 12.81 16.28 -19.62
CA GLY A 24 12.53 17.71 -19.67
C GLY A 24 12.19 18.31 -18.30
N LYS A 25 12.89 17.89 -17.23
CA LYS A 25 12.70 18.39 -15.86
C LYS A 25 12.52 19.92 -15.77
N PRO A 26 13.31 20.78 -16.44
CA PRO A 26 13.12 22.23 -16.37
C PRO A 26 11.72 22.70 -16.84
N VAL A 27 11.17 22.07 -17.89
CA VAL A 27 9.83 22.37 -18.40
C VAL A 27 8.78 22.01 -17.35
N TRP A 28 8.89 20.82 -16.75
CA TRP A 28 7.98 20.41 -15.68
C TRP A 28 8.08 21.31 -14.45
N THR A 29 9.27 21.77 -14.08
CA THR A 29 9.46 22.73 -12.99
C THR A 29 8.76 24.05 -13.29
N LEU A 30 8.89 24.58 -14.51
CA LEU A 30 8.22 25.81 -14.94
C LEU A 30 6.69 25.66 -14.93
N LEU A 31 6.16 24.60 -15.54
CA LEU A 31 4.72 24.36 -15.63
C LEU A 31 4.06 24.21 -14.25
N GLN A 32 4.78 23.65 -13.28
CA GLN A 32 4.27 23.43 -11.93
C GLN A 32 4.42 24.64 -11.01
N ALA A 33 5.18 25.67 -11.41
CA ALA A 33 5.36 26.88 -10.60
C ALA A 33 4.06 27.72 -10.52
N ALA A 34 3.22 27.67 -11.55
CA ALA A 34 1.94 28.38 -11.57
C ALA A 34 0.81 27.51 -11.00
N GLY A 35 0.27 27.86 -9.83
CA GLY A 35 -0.76 27.09 -9.12
C GLY A 35 -1.96 26.65 -9.96
N PRO A 36 -2.63 27.54 -10.72
CA PRO A 36 -3.76 27.15 -11.57
C PRO A 36 -3.37 26.17 -12.69
N VAL A 37 -2.18 26.34 -13.29
CA VAL A 37 -1.65 25.45 -14.33
C VAL A 37 -1.33 24.09 -13.72
N ARG A 38 -0.61 24.07 -12.60
CA ARG A 38 -0.30 22.86 -11.83
C ARG A 38 -1.55 22.07 -11.52
N ARG A 39 -2.61 22.71 -11.01
CA ARG A 39 -3.87 22.04 -10.67
C ARG A 39 -4.54 21.40 -11.89
N ARG A 40 -4.62 22.13 -13.00
CA ARG A 40 -5.20 21.59 -14.25
C ARG A 40 -4.37 20.43 -14.81
N LEU A 41 -3.05 20.54 -14.79
CA LEU A 41 -2.15 19.45 -15.17
C LEU A 41 -2.30 18.25 -14.24
N ASN A 42 -2.38 18.47 -12.93
CA ASN A 42 -2.61 17.42 -11.93
C ASN A 42 -3.88 16.63 -12.26
N ALA A 43 -5.00 17.35 -12.42
CA ALA A 43 -6.30 16.77 -12.77
C ALA A 43 -6.24 16.01 -14.11
N ALA A 44 -5.64 16.60 -15.15
CA ALA A 44 -5.55 15.97 -16.48
C ALA A 44 -4.69 14.71 -16.49
N LEU A 45 -3.58 14.70 -15.73
CA LEU A 45 -2.70 13.55 -15.63
C LEU A 45 -3.36 12.40 -14.85
N ILE A 46 -4.06 12.70 -13.76
CA ILE A 46 -4.81 11.71 -12.98
C ILE A 46 -5.97 11.14 -13.82
N ASP A 47 -6.83 12.00 -14.37
CA ASP A 47 -7.96 11.58 -15.20
C ASP A 47 -7.49 10.75 -16.41
N GLY A 48 -6.42 11.18 -17.06
CA GLY A 48 -5.80 10.46 -18.16
C GLY A 48 -5.20 9.11 -17.77
N ALA A 49 -4.71 8.96 -16.53
CA ALA A 49 -4.19 7.69 -16.02
C ALA A 49 -5.32 6.70 -15.69
N VAL A 50 -6.38 7.15 -15.02
CA VAL A 50 -7.52 6.28 -14.64
C VAL A 50 -8.31 5.80 -15.86
N ARG A 51 -8.44 6.63 -16.91
CA ARG A 51 -9.16 6.28 -18.16
C ARG A 51 -8.39 5.34 -19.10
N GLU A 52 -7.30 4.75 -18.65
CA GLU A 52 -6.59 3.72 -19.40
C GLU A 52 -7.33 2.38 -19.39
N MET A 53 -8.23 2.17 -18.43
CA MET A 53 -9.23 1.09 -18.40
C MET A 53 -10.66 1.67 -18.45
N PRO A 54 -11.68 0.83 -18.75
CA PRO A 54 -13.08 1.20 -18.52
C PRO A 54 -13.30 1.66 -17.07
N PRO A 55 -14.14 2.68 -16.83
CA PRO A 55 -14.45 3.12 -15.47
C PRO A 55 -15.35 2.10 -14.76
N ARG A 56 -15.18 2.00 -13.44
CA ARG A 56 -16.06 1.24 -12.53
C ARG A 56 -17.53 1.71 -12.59
N PRO A 57 -18.50 0.89 -12.15
CA PRO A 57 -18.34 -0.44 -11.54
C PRO A 57 -17.83 -1.49 -12.53
N GLU A 58 -17.02 -2.42 -12.05
CA GLU A 58 -16.66 -3.59 -12.84
C GLU A 58 -17.90 -4.48 -13.04
N PRO A 59 -18.08 -5.10 -14.21
CA PRO A 59 -19.23 -5.95 -14.47
C PRO A 59 -19.20 -7.28 -13.70
N LEU A 60 -18.03 -7.67 -13.18
CA LEU A 60 -17.80 -8.95 -12.53
C LEU A 60 -17.06 -8.77 -11.20
N SER A 61 -17.26 -9.75 -10.32
CA SER A 61 -16.48 -9.96 -9.09
C SER A 61 -15.91 -11.38 -9.07
N THR A 62 -15.14 -11.72 -8.04
CA THR A 62 -14.64 -13.07 -7.79
C THR A 62 -15.75 -14.06 -7.39
N MET A 63 -17.00 -13.60 -7.21
CA MET A 63 -18.14 -14.45 -6.85
C MET A 63 -18.50 -15.45 -7.95
N CYS A 64 -18.68 -14.96 -9.18
CA CYS A 64 -19.13 -15.75 -10.33
C CYS A 64 -18.64 -15.13 -11.66
N ASP A 65 -18.78 -15.89 -12.75
CA ASP A 65 -18.32 -15.55 -14.09
C ASP A 65 -19.34 -14.76 -14.93
N TYR A 66 -20.51 -14.46 -14.37
CA TYR A 66 -21.55 -13.62 -14.96
C TYR A 66 -22.01 -12.53 -14.00
N THR A 67 -22.64 -11.48 -14.54
CA THR A 67 -23.20 -10.39 -13.73
C THR A 67 -24.51 -10.80 -13.10
N SER A 68 -24.59 -10.71 -11.78
CA SER A 68 -25.80 -10.86 -10.98
C SER A 68 -25.88 -9.76 -9.92
N TRP A 69 -27.07 -9.52 -9.36
CA TRP A 69 -27.21 -8.53 -8.27
C TRP A 69 -26.28 -8.84 -7.08
N PRO A 70 -26.22 -10.08 -6.53
CA PRO A 70 -25.27 -10.40 -5.48
C PRO A 70 -23.81 -10.14 -5.87
N SER A 71 -23.40 -10.48 -7.10
CA SER A 71 -22.03 -10.26 -7.57
C SER A 71 -21.64 -8.78 -7.66
N LEU A 72 -22.62 -7.87 -7.72
CA LEU A 72 -22.45 -6.41 -7.80
C LEU A 72 -22.64 -5.68 -6.47
N THR A 73 -23.04 -6.38 -5.40
CA THR A 73 -23.32 -5.74 -4.11
C THR A 73 -22.65 -6.40 -2.92
N ASP A 74 -22.32 -7.69 -3.00
CA ASP A 74 -21.65 -8.42 -1.93
C ASP A 74 -20.15 -8.13 -1.91
N ARG A 75 -19.77 -7.19 -1.03
CA ARG A 75 -18.39 -6.76 -0.83
C ARG A 75 -17.51 -7.79 -0.12
N THR A 76 -18.04 -8.92 0.32
CA THR A 76 -17.19 -10.04 0.75
C THR A 76 -16.42 -10.66 -0.42
N TYR A 77 -16.75 -10.29 -1.66
CA TYR A 77 -16.01 -10.64 -2.88
C TYR A 77 -15.28 -9.43 -3.46
N SER A 78 -14.14 -9.66 -4.12
CA SER A 78 -13.39 -8.59 -4.78
C SER A 78 -13.93 -8.34 -6.18
N GLY A 79 -13.86 -7.09 -6.66
CA GLY A 79 -14.07 -6.82 -8.09
C GLY A 79 -13.01 -7.53 -8.95
N ARG A 80 -13.23 -7.59 -10.26
CA ARG A 80 -12.21 -8.06 -11.21
C ARG A 80 -12.26 -7.30 -12.52
N HIS A 81 -11.09 -7.01 -13.12
CA HIS A 81 -10.98 -6.23 -14.37
C HIS A 81 -11.26 -7.08 -15.61
N LEU A 82 -10.91 -8.38 -15.58
CA LEU A 82 -11.15 -9.31 -16.69
C LEU A 82 -11.98 -10.52 -16.24
N PRO A 83 -12.85 -11.08 -17.10
CA PRO A 83 -13.54 -12.33 -16.84
C PRO A 83 -12.58 -13.49 -16.53
N PRO A 84 -13.04 -14.54 -15.81
CA PRO A 84 -12.24 -15.74 -15.63
C PRO A 84 -11.97 -16.41 -16.98
N VAL A 85 -10.73 -16.86 -17.19
CA VAL A 85 -10.31 -17.55 -18.40
C VAL A 85 -9.95 -18.98 -18.05
N ALA A 86 -10.66 -19.94 -18.64
CA ALA A 86 -10.27 -21.34 -18.56
C ALA A 86 -8.88 -21.50 -19.19
N ALA A 87 -7.89 -21.79 -18.37
CA ALA A 87 -6.54 -21.98 -18.85
C ALA A 87 -6.29 -23.43 -19.23
N ASP A 88 -5.45 -23.62 -20.26
CA ASP A 88 -4.87 -24.92 -20.54
C ASP A 88 -3.82 -25.25 -19.48
N GLU A 89 -4.18 -26.11 -18.53
CA GLU A 89 -3.29 -26.57 -17.47
C GLU A 89 -2.21 -27.55 -17.97
N SER A 90 -2.30 -28.04 -19.22
CA SER A 90 -1.32 -28.97 -19.75
C SER A 90 0.05 -28.30 -19.92
N GLY A 91 1.05 -28.82 -19.21
CA GLY A 91 2.43 -28.32 -19.29
C GLY A 91 2.68 -27.00 -18.55
N ARG A 92 1.75 -26.54 -17.70
CA ARG A 92 2.02 -25.41 -16.80
C ARG A 92 2.90 -25.83 -15.62
N PRO A 93 3.85 -24.97 -15.17
CA PRO A 93 4.66 -25.26 -14.00
C PRO A 93 3.79 -25.24 -12.74
N SER A 94 4.11 -26.05 -11.72
CA SER A 94 3.40 -25.97 -10.44
C SER A 94 3.58 -24.58 -9.80
N PRO A 95 2.66 -24.13 -8.92
CA PRO A 95 2.84 -22.87 -8.18
C PRO A 95 4.17 -22.80 -7.45
N GLU A 96 4.66 -23.91 -6.89
CA GLU A 96 5.94 -24.00 -6.18
C GLU A 96 7.15 -23.81 -7.10
N ALA A 97 7.08 -24.37 -8.31
CA ALA A 97 8.12 -24.22 -9.33
C ALA A 97 8.14 -22.78 -9.87
N ALA A 98 6.98 -22.22 -10.20
CA ALA A 98 6.85 -20.83 -10.65
C ALA A 98 7.28 -19.82 -9.56
N ALA A 99 6.94 -20.05 -8.30
CA ALA A 99 7.42 -19.25 -7.17
C ALA A 99 8.95 -19.33 -6.99
N GLY A 100 9.60 -20.40 -7.47
CA GLY A 100 11.05 -20.51 -7.53
C GLY A 100 11.73 -19.38 -8.31
N LEU A 101 11.04 -18.78 -9.29
CA LEU A 101 11.54 -17.60 -10.02
C LEU A 101 11.75 -16.37 -9.14
N PHE A 102 11.05 -16.28 -8.01
CA PHE A 102 11.14 -15.15 -7.10
C PHE A 102 12.26 -15.30 -6.08
N ALA A 103 12.75 -16.52 -5.85
CA ALA A 103 13.71 -16.82 -4.79
C ALA A 103 14.99 -15.97 -4.92
N ARG A 104 15.34 -15.28 -3.85
CA ARG A 104 16.60 -14.53 -3.74
C ARG A 104 17.78 -15.48 -3.84
N GLY A 105 18.81 -15.06 -4.57
CA GLY A 105 20.12 -15.73 -4.57
C GLY A 105 20.94 -15.37 -3.33
N ASP A 106 22.27 -15.43 -3.45
CA ASP A 106 23.19 -15.18 -2.31
C ASP A 106 23.07 -13.77 -1.70
N SER A 107 22.60 -12.80 -2.49
CA SER A 107 22.41 -11.42 -2.04
C SER A 107 21.14 -10.80 -2.61
N MET A 108 20.60 -9.85 -1.85
CA MET A 108 19.46 -9.04 -2.29
C MET A 108 19.88 -8.13 -3.44
N ILE A 109 19.05 -8.06 -4.48
CA ILE A 109 19.18 -7.05 -5.54
C ILE A 109 18.64 -5.73 -4.99
N PRO A 110 19.49 -4.71 -4.78
CA PRO A 110 19.07 -3.47 -4.13
C PRO A 110 18.19 -2.58 -5.04
N CYS A 111 17.12 -1.99 -4.50
CA CYS A 111 16.42 -0.91 -5.18
C CYS A 111 17.30 0.35 -5.21
N PRO A 112 17.43 1.06 -6.35
CA PRO A 112 18.23 2.29 -6.38
C PRO A 112 17.65 3.39 -5.47
N ARG A 113 16.31 3.46 -5.34
CA ARG A 113 15.60 4.60 -4.76
C ARG A 113 14.88 4.32 -3.44
N SER A 114 14.37 3.12 -3.21
CA SER A 114 13.48 2.85 -2.07
C SER A 114 14.26 2.51 -0.80
N THR A 115 13.73 2.99 0.32
CA THR A 115 14.18 2.63 1.68
C THR A 115 13.28 1.54 2.26
N VAL A 116 13.68 0.92 3.37
CA VAL A 116 12.80 -0.04 4.08
C VAL A 116 11.53 0.65 4.58
N LEU A 117 11.59 1.94 4.95
CA LEU A 117 10.41 2.71 5.32
C LEU A 117 9.35 2.75 4.21
N PHE A 118 9.75 2.77 2.93
CA PHE A 118 8.79 2.65 1.82
C PHE A 118 8.03 1.31 1.86
N ALA A 119 8.72 0.21 2.14
CA ALA A 119 8.08 -1.11 2.23
C ALA A 119 7.11 -1.19 3.41
N TYR A 120 7.51 -0.66 4.57
CA TYR A 120 6.66 -0.60 5.76
C TYR A 120 5.42 0.26 5.52
N PHE A 121 5.57 1.45 4.92
CA PHE A 121 4.43 2.30 4.62
C PHE A 121 3.51 1.67 3.57
N ALA A 122 4.07 1.05 2.52
CA ALA A 122 3.28 0.34 1.52
C ALA A 122 2.40 -0.72 2.17
N GLN A 123 2.99 -1.62 2.97
CA GLN A 123 2.26 -2.68 3.67
C GLN A 123 1.18 -2.10 4.59
N TRP A 124 1.56 -1.18 5.48
CA TRP A 124 0.64 -0.58 6.45
C TRP A 124 -0.54 0.11 5.75
N PHE A 125 -0.28 0.88 4.69
CA PHE A 125 -1.32 1.55 3.93
C PHE A 125 -2.26 0.56 3.22
N THR A 126 -1.72 -0.42 2.49
CA THR A 126 -2.53 -1.32 1.67
C THR A 126 -3.33 -2.32 2.48
N ASP A 127 -2.80 -2.79 3.61
CA ASP A 127 -3.49 -3.76 4.48
C ASP A 127 -4.76 -3.18 5.15
N GLY A 128 -4.98 -1.86 5.03
CA GLY A 128 -6.27 -1.24 5.37
C GLY A 128 -7.40 -1.67 4.43
N PHE A 129 -7.15 -1.91 3.15
CA PHE A 129 -8.25 -2.15 2.20
C PHE A 129 -7.98 -3.28 1.17
N LEU A 130 -6.77 -3.84 1.14
CA LEU A 130 -6.41 -4.99 0.30
C LEU A 130 -6.29 -6.25 1.15
N ARG A 131 -7.43 -6.68 1.70
CA ARG A 131 -7.50 -7.73 2.73
C ARG A 131 -8.08 -9.02 2.18
N GLY A 132 -7.23 -9.99 1.86
CA GLY A 132 -7.68 -11.33 1.48
C GLY A 132 -8.46 -12.01 2.61
N ASP A 133 -9.21 -13.06 2.25
CA ASP A 133 -9.89 -13.90 3.24
C ASP A 133 -8.92 -14.45 4.29
N SER A 134 -9.41 -14.58 5.52
CA SER A 134 -8.65 -15.04 6.67
C SER A 134 -9.24 -16.31 7.30
N SER A 135 -10.28 -16.92 6.70
CA SER A 135 -10.79 -18.19 7.20
C SER A 135 -9.80 -19.34 6.94
N VAL A 136 -9.97 -20.43 7.69
CA VAL A 136 -9.21 -21.66 7.51
C VAL A 136 -10.20 -22.80 7.26
N PRO A 137 -10.23 -23.42 6.06
CA PRO A 137 -9.44 -23.07 4.87
C PRO A 137 -9.83 -21.70 4.28
N ARG A 138 -8.90 -21.08 3.56
CA ARG A 138 -9.10 -19.79 2.90
C ARG A 138 -9.88 -19.95 1.60
N ASP A 139 -10.88 -19.10 1.36
CA ASP A 139 -11.55 -18.97 0.07
C ASP A 139 -10.92 -17.83 -0.75
N PRO A 140 -10.18 -18.14 -1.85
CA PRO A 140 -9.51 -17.10 -2.65
C PRO A 140 -10.49 -16.11 -3.30
N ARG A 141 -11.77 -16.45 -3.39
CA ARG A 141 -12.79 -15.55 -3.92
C ARG A 141 -13.21 -14.50 -2.92
N LYS A 142 -13.03 -14.75 -1.62
CA LYS A 142 -13.50 -13.85 -0.57
C LYS A 142 -12.42 -12.92 -0.06
N ASN A 143 -12.86 -11.89 0.66
CA ASN A 143 -12.02 -10.87 1.24
C ASN A 143 -12.64 -10.38 2.58
N THR A 144 -11.81 -9.76 3.41
CA THR A 144 -12.20 -9.18 4.72
C THR A 144 -12.06 -7.66 4.72
N SER A 145 -12.16 -7.04 3.54
CA SER A 145 -12.01 -5.61 3.34
C SER A 145 -13.34 -4.90 3.48
N ASN A 146 -13.29 -3.69 4.03
CA ASN A 146 -14.38 -2.72 3.88
C ASN A 146 -14.25 -1.89 2.59
N HIS A 147 -13.19 -2.09 1.81
CA HIS A 147 -12.84 -1.38 0.57
C HIS A 147 -12.64 0.13 0.71
N HIS A 148 -12.39 0.63 1.92
CA HIS A 148 -12.25 2.06 2.19
C HIS A 148 -10.87 2.41 2.74
N ILE A 149 -10.38 3.61 2.39
CA ILE A 149 -9.26 4.22 3.12
C ILE A 149 -9.88 4.96 4.31
N ASP A 150 -10.02 4.25 5.43
CA ASP A 150 -10.73 4.72 6.63
C ASP A 150 -9.91 4.59 7.93
N LEU A 151 -8.62 4.26 7.78
CA LEU A 151 -7.67 4.01 8.87
C LEU A 151 -8.07 2.86 9.81
N ASN A 152 -8.75 1.81 9.31
CA ASN A 152 -9.03 0.62 10.13
C ASN A 152 -7.77 -0.07 10.69
N GLN A 153 -6.58 0.18 10.13
CA GLN A 153 -5.31 -0.25 10.73
C GLN A 153 -5.14 0.28 12.16
N LEU A 154 -5.67 1.48 12.42
CA LEU A 154 -5.70 2.12 13.73
C LEU A 154 -7.01 1.84 14.47
N TYR A 155 -8.15 2.04 13.79
CA TYR A 155 -9.46 2.09 14.44
C TYR A 155 -10.21 0.74 14.50
N GLY A 156 -9.79 -0.27 13.74
CA GLY A 156 -10.53 -1.52 13.57
C GLY A 156 -11.55 -1.47 12.44
N LEU A 157 -12.00 -2.65 12.00
CA LEU A 157 -12.92 -2.82 10.86
C LEU A 157 -14.38 -2.49 11.21
N ASP A 158 -14.76 -2.61 12.47
CA ASP A 158 -16.12 -2.41 12.94
C ASP A 158 -16.18 -1.57 14.23
N GLU A 159 -17.41 -1.21 14.61
CA GLU A 159 -17.68 -0.36 15.78
C GLU A 159 -17.28 -1.04 17.10
N THR A 160 -17.34 -2.36 17.19
CA THR A 160 -16.99 -3.10 18.41
C THR A 160 -15.48 -3.04 18.64
N ALA A 161 -14.68 -3.31 17.60
CA ALA A 161 -13.23 -3.14 17.63
C ALA A 161 -12.85 -1.68 17.92
N THR A 162 -13.54 -0.73 17.27
CA THR A 162 -13.33 0.71 17.51
C THR A 162 -13.58 1.08 18.97
N ALA A 163 -14.71 0.64 19.54
CA ALA A 163 -15.08 0.93 20.92
C ALA A 163 -14.10 0.33 21.93
N ALA A 164 -13.56 -0.87 21.67
CA ALA A 164 -12.56 -1.52 22.51
C ALA A 164 -11.25 -0.72 22.61
N LEU A 165 -10.87 -0.02 21.54
CA LEU A 165 -9.63 0.76 21.42
C LEU A 165 -9.75 2.20 21.94
N ARG A 166 -10.97 2.71 22.12
CA ARG A 166 -11.22 4.08 22.59
C ARG A 166 -11.03 4.20 24.10
N ALA A 167 -10.46 5.33 24.51
CA ALA A 167 -10.40 5.72 25.92
C ALA A 167 -11.78 6.17 26.44
N HIS A 168 -12.66 6.61 25.54
CA HIS A 168 -13.94 7.27 25.86
C HIS A 168 -13.76 8.51 26.76
N ASP A 169 -12.62 9.17 26.57
CA ASP A 169 -12.24 10.40 27.26
C ASP A 169 -11.44 11.32 26.31
N GLY A 170 -11.96 12.53 26.09
CA GLY A 170 -11.33 13.56 25.25
C GLY A 170 -11.22 13.21 23.76
N GLY A 171 -12.00 12.25 23.28
CA GLY A 171 -11.96 11.72 21.92
C GLY A 171 -10.73 10.87 21.62
N ARG A 172 -10.04 10.36 22.65
CA ARG A 172 -8.73 9.69 22.53
C ARG A 172 -8.84 8.17 22.36
N LEU A 173 -7.76 7.58 21.89
CA LEU A 173 -7.49 6.13 21.92
C LEU A 173 -6.77 5.75 23.22
N LYS A 174 -7.02 4.53 23.70
CA LYS A 174 -6.32 3.95 24.86
C LYS A 174 -4.82 3.92 24.58
N ASN A 175 -4.04 4.33 25.56
CA ASN A 175 -2.60 4.38 25.49
C ASN A 175 -1.98 3.96 26.83
N GLN A 176 -0.67 3.80 26.81
CA GLN A 176 0.19 3.64 27.99
C GLN A 176 1.51 4.38 27.74
N VAL A 177 2.24 4.66 28.81
CA VAL A 177 3.57 5.28 28.72
C VAL A 177 4.62 4.25 29.08
N ILE A 178 5.57 4.01 28.16
CA ILE A 178 6.71 3.10 28.36
C ILE A 178 7.97 3.87 28.02
N ASN A 179 8.96 3.92 28.93
CA ASN A 179 10.21 4.65 28.73
C ASN A 179 10.01 6.12 28.28
N GLY A 180 8.94 6.77 28.76
CA GLY A 180 8.59 8.16 28.41
C GLY A 180 7.87 8.33 27.06
N GLY A 181 7.75 7.30 26.23
CA GLY A 181 7.00 7.32 24.98
C GLY A 181 5.55 6.83 25.15
N GLU A 182 4.64 7.38 24.33
CA GLU A 182 3.23 6.94 24.25
C GLU A 182 3.09 5.72 23.32
N PHE A 183 2.40 4.67 23.78
CA PHE A 183 2.17 3.44 23.02
C PHE A 183 0.72 2.97 23.16
N PRO A 184 0.18 2.15 22.23
CA PRO A 184 -1.05 1.42 22.48
C PRO A 184 -0.88 0.53 23.72
N THR A 185 -1.97 0.27 24.43
CA THR A 185 -1.98 -0.70 25.54
C THR A 185 -1.64 -2.10 25.03
N HIS A 186 -1.04 -2.94 25.88
CA HIS A 186 -0.82 -4.34 25.53
C HIS A 186 -2.15 -5.07 25.28
N LEU A 187 -2.18 -5.94 24.27
CA LEU A 187 -3.34 -6.73 23.89
C LEU A 187 -3.61 -7.87 24.87
N CYS A 188 -2.53 -8.51 25.33
CA CYS A 188 -2.58 -9.73 26.11
C CYS A 188 -2.13 -9.53 27.55
N GLU A 189 -2.55 -10.46 28.41
CA GLU A 189 -2.02 -10.68 29.75
C GLU A 189 -1.89 -12.19 29.97
N LYS A 190 -0.71 -12.67 30.36
CA LYS A 190 -0.40 -14.10 30.54
C LYS A 190 -0.65 -14.93 29.29
N GLY A 191 -0.36 -14.38 28.12
CA GLY A 191 -0.47 -15.02 26.82
C GLY A 191 -1.89 -15.04 26.23
N GLU A 192 -2.87 -14.49 26.94
CA GLU A 192 -4.29 -14.47 26.54
C GLU A 192 -4.76 -13.06 26.22
N ILE A 193 -5.66 -12.91 25.24
CA ILE A 193 -6.25 -11.60 24.91
C ILE A 193 -7.08 -11.12 26.11
N LYS A 194 -6.84 -9.90 26.58
CA LYS A 194 -7.60 -9.31 27.70
C LYS A 194 -9.07 -9.17 27.33
N ALA A 195 -9.96 -9.36 28.31
CA ALA A 195 -11.41 -9.30 28.10
C ALA A 195 -11.88 -7.98 27.45
N GLU A 196 -11.24 -6.85 27.77
CA GLU A 196 -11.53 -5.54 27.17
C GLU A 196 -11.22 -5.46 25.67
N PHE A 197 -10.42 -6.38 25.14
CA PHE A 197 -10.02 -6.47 23.74
C PHE A 197 -10.54 -7.74 23.04
N ALA A 198 -11.58 -8.38 23.59
CA ALA A 198 -12.18 -9.58 23.00
C ALA A 198 -12.71 -9.37 21.56
N ALA A 199 -12.95 -8.12 21.14
CA ALA A 199 -13.34 -7.76 19.79
C ALA A 199 -12.16 -7.67 18.79
N LEU A 200 -10.92 -7.69 19.29
CA LEU A 200 -9.72 -7.67 18.47
C LEU A 200 -9.28 -9.10 18.19
N SER A 201 -8.67 -9.32 17.02
CA SER A 201 -8.06 -10.59 16.65
C SER A 201 -6.63 -10.37 16.20
N VAL A 202 -5.83 -11.43 16.15
CA VAL A 202 -4.48 -11.42 15.59
C VAL A 202 -4.35 -12.60 14.63
N LEU A 203 -3.92 -12.32 13.40
CA LEU A 203 -3.73 -13.35 12.39
C LEU A 203 -2.65 -14.34 12.86
N ARG A 204 -2.98 -15.63 12.88
CA ARG A 204 -2.08 -16.71 13.34
C ARG A 204 -1.59 -16.52 14.78
N PHE A 205 -2.48 -16.06 15.67
CA PHE A 205 -2.18 -15.86 17.09
C PHE A 205 -1.56 -17.10 17.75
N ASP A 206 -2.05 -18.29 17.40
CA ASP A 206 -1.58 -19.56 17.96
C ASP A 206 -0.13 -19.90 17.58
N GLU A 207 0.38 -19.35 16.46
CA GLU A 207 1.79 -19.52 16.02
C GLU A 207 2.75 -18.59 16.79
N ILE A 208 2.24 -17.59 17.51
CA ILE A 208 3.06 -16.67 18.30
C ILE A 208 3.37 -17.30 19.66
N ALA A 209 4.65 -17.37 20.02
CA ALA A 209 5.09 -17.85 21.32
C ALA A 209 4.44 -17.06 22.47
N ALA A 210 4.04 -17.75 23.55
CA ALA A 210 3.26 -17.16 24.64
C ALA A 210 3.95 -15.94 25.27
N GLU A 211 5.28 -15.99 25.42
CA GLU A 211 6.09 -14.91 25.99
C GLU A 211 6.07 -13.65 25.11
N ARG A 212 5.85 -13.81 23.80
CA ARG A 212 5.75 -12.69 22.85
C ARG A 212 4.34 -12.12 22.79
N ARG A 213 3.31 -12.89 23.11
CA ARG A 213 1.91 -12.45 23.08
C ARG A 213 1.67 -11.26 24.01
N ASP A 214 2.27 -11.28 25.20
CA ASP A 214 2.17 -10.18 26.18
C ASP A 214 2.84 -8.88 25.72
N THR A 215 3.69 -8.94 24.68
CA THR A 215 4.32 -7.76 24.09
C THR A 215 3.51 -7.18 22.91
N LEU A 216 2.46 -7.87 22.46
CA LEU A 216 1.61 -7.39 21.37
C LEU A 216 0.82 -6.16 21.82
N PHE A 217 0.64 -5.23 20.92
CA PHE A 217 -0.17 -4.03 21.16
C PHE A 217 -1.62 -4.26 20.70
N ALA A 218 -2.57 -3.72 21.46
CA ALA A 218 -3.97 -3.66 21.08
C ALA A 218 -4.13 -2.66 19.92
N ILE A 219 -4.35 -3.19 18.72
CA ILE A 219 -4.37 -2.45 17.45
C ILE A 219 -5.60 -2.88 16.64
N GLY A 220 -6.17 -1.96 15.86
CA GLY A 220 -7.36 -2.20 15.06
C GLY A 220 -7.25 -3.31 14.02
N SER A 221 -6.10 -3.43 13.34
CA SER A 221 -5.91 -4.53 12.40
C SER A 221 -5.39 -5.80 13.07
N ASP A 222 -6.01 -6.91 12.70
CA ASP A 222 -5.55 -8.30 12.88
C ASP A 222 -4.13 -8.61 12.35
N ARG A 223 -3.61 -7.80 11.43
CA ARG A 223 -2.24 -7.88 10.89
C ARG A 223 -1.30 -6.91 11.59
N GLY A 224 -1.80 -6.15 12.56
CA GLY A 224 -1.15 -4.97 13.14
C GLY A 224 0.16 -5.24 13.87
N ASN A 225 0.31 -6.47 14.38
CA ASN A 225 1.50 -6.92 15.08
C ASN A 225 2.36 -7.88 14.24
N THR A 226 2.01 -8.16 12.97
CA THR A 226 2.74 -9.17 12.17
C THR A 226 4.18 -8.75 11.88
N GLN A 227 4.42 -7.47 11.59
CA GLN A 227 5.76 -6.95 11.28
C GLN A 227 6.02 -5.62 11.99
N LEU A 228 7.24 -5.45 12.51
CA LEU A 228 7.70 -4.29 13.28
C LEU A 228 7.30 -2.95 12.64
N GLY A 229 7.53 -2.81 11.33
CA GLY A 229 7.24 -1.59 10.58
C GLY A 229 5.75 -1.22 10.53
N PHE A 230 4.85 -2.21 10.51
CA PHE A 230 3.41 -1.97 10.59
C PHE A 230 3.09 -1.37 11.96
N THR A 231 3.55 -2.01 13.02
CA THR A 231 3.31 -1.59 14.40
C THR A 231 3.89 -0.20 14.65
N MET A 232 5.08 0.13 14.14
CA MET A 232 5.68 1.47 14.21
C MET A 232 4.77 2.56 13.64
N LEU A 233 4.20 2.34 12.45
CA LEU A 233 3.30 3.29 11.81
C LEU A 233 1.97 3.42 12.55
N THR A 234 1.43 2.33 13.09
CA THR A 234 0.24 2.39 13.94
C THR A 234 0.50 3.18 15.23
N VAL A 235 1.64 2.96 15.90
CA VAL A 235 2.03 3.76 17.09
C VAL A 235 2.11 5.23 16.71
N LEU A 236 2.75 5.57 15.58
CA LEU A 236 2.86 6.95 15.12
C LEU A 236 1.49 7.62 14.91
N PHE A 237 0.56 6.92 14.25
CA PHE A 237 -0.77 7.46 13.99
C PHE A 237 -1.68 7.46 15.22
N LEU A 238 -1.47 6.58 16.20
CA LEU A 238 -2.12 6.66 17.51
C LEU A 238 -1.71 7.94 18.24
N ARG A 239 -0.41 8.25 18.28
CA ARG A 239 0.09 9.49 18.89
C ARG A 239 -0.48 10.72 18.19
N GLU A 240 -0.48 10.72 16.87
CA GLU A 240 -1.06 11.82 16.09
C GLU A 240 -2.57 11.97 16.34
N HIS A 241 -3.30 10.87 16.50
CA HIS A 241 -4.70 10.90 16.88
C HIS A 241 -4.89 11.60 18.23
N ASN A 242 -4.21 11.11 19.27
CA ASN A 242 -4.37 11.64 20.62
C ASN A 242 -3.92 13.12 20.71
N ARG A 243 -2.88 13.51 19.97
CA ARG A 243 -2.43 14.89 19.84
C ARG A 243 -3.52 15.78 19.20
N VAL A 244 -4.11 15.36 18.10
CA VAL A 244 -5.16 16.14 17.41
C VAL A 244 -6.45 16.20 18.23
N ALA A 245 -6.86 15.09 18.86
CA ALA A 245 -8.01 15.05 19.76
C ALA A 245 -7.85 16.03 20.93
N THR A 246 -6.67 16.06 21.55
CA THR A 246 -6.35 17.01 22.63
C THR A 246 -6.46 18.46 22.16
N LEU A 247 -5.88 18.81 21.01
CA LEU A 247 -5.98 20.16 20.47
C LEU A 247 -7.42 20.55 20.12
N LEU A 248 -8.23 19.62 19.63
CA LEU A 248 -9.65 19.86 19.39
C LEU A 248 -10.41 20.10 20.69
N ALA A 249 -10.15 19.32 21.73
CA ALA A 249 -10.78 19.47 23.04
C ALA A 249 -10.48 20.84 23.66
N GLU A 250 -9.22 21.30 23.55
CA GLU A 250 -8.80 22.64 24.00
C GLU A 250 -9.51 23.77 23.26
N ARG A 251 -9.70 23.62 21.93
CA ARG A 251 -10.37 24.64 21.10
C ARG A 251 -11.89 24.57 21.15
N HIS A 252 -12.45 23.42 21.52
CA HIS A 252 -13.86 23.15 21.54
C HIS A 252 -14.30 22.49 22.86
N PRO A 253 -14.24 23.20 24.00
CA PRO A 253 -14.49 22.64 25.33
C PRO A 253 -15.93 22.16 25.58
N ARG A 254 -16.84 22.39 24.61
CA ARG A 254 -18.24 21.93 24.66
C ARG A 254 -18.49 20.68 23.81
N TRP A 255 -17.50 20.17 23.09
CA TRP A 255 -17.66 18.94 22.33
C TRP A 255 -17.53 17.74 23.27
N ASP A 256 -18.38 16.75 23.06
CA ASP A 256 -18.29 15.47 23.75
C ASP A 256 -17.19 14.57 23.15
N ASP A 257 -16.91 13.46 23.83
CA ASP A 257 -15.92 12.47 23.41
C ASP A 257 -16.17 11.96 21.99
N GLU A 258 -17.43 11.63 21.66
CA GLU A 258 -17.80 11.09 20.36
C GLU A 258 -17.47 12.06 19.23
N ARG A 259 -17.87 13.33 19.36
CA ARG A 259 -17.59 14.33 18.35
C ARG A 259 -16.10 14.59 18.20
N LEU A 260 -15.34 14.63 19.31
CA LEU A 260 -13.89 14.77 19.27
C LEU A 260 -13.23 13.60 18.53
N PHE A 261 -13.62 12.37 18.86
CA PHE A 261 -13.12 11.15 18.22
C PHE A 261 -13.40 11.13 16.72
N GLN A 262 -14.66 11.34 16.30
CA GLN A 262 -15.04 11.26 14.89
C GLN A 262 -14.43 12.40 14.06
N THR A 263 -14.34 13.61 14.62
CA THR A 263 -13.67 14.73 13.95
C THR A 263 -12.18 14.43 13.78
N THR A 264 -11.53 13.91 14.80
CA THR A 264 -10.12 13.49 14.74
C THR A 264 -9.89 12.39 13.70
N ARG A 265 -10.76 11.36 13.66
CA ARG A 265 -10.73 10.30 12.65
C ARG A 265 -10.83 10.86 11.23
N ASN A 266 -11.77 11.76 10.98
CA ASN A 266 -11.93 12.40 9.68
C ASN A 266 -10.67 13.17 9.26
N ILE A 267 -10.06 13.93 10.18
CA ILE A 267 -8.81 14.68 9.93
C ILE A 267 -7.67 13.72 9.54
N LEU A 268 -7.47 12.66 10.32
CA LEU A 268 -6.39 11.69 10.09
C LEU A 268 -6.57 10.92 8.78
N ILE A 269 -7.81 10.57 8.39
CA ILE A 269 -8.08 9.89 7.10
C ILE A 269 -7.63 10.78 5.93
N VAL A 270 -8.04 12.06 5.93
CA VAL A 270 -7.64 12.99 4.86
C VAL A 270 -6.13 13.24 4.87
N MET A 271 -5.53 13.35 6.06
CA MET A 271 -4.08 13.48 6.21
C MET A 271 -3.35 12.26 5.63
N LEU A 272 -3.83 11.03 5.88
CA LEU A 272 -3.28 9.82 5.26
C LEU A 272 -3.38 9.88 3.73
N ILE A 273 -4.55 10.21 3.18
CA ILE A 273 -4.73 10.30 1.72
C ILE A 273 -3.79 11.35 1.12
N LYS A 274 -3.58 12.48 1.81
CA LYS A 274 -2.61 13.50 1.42
C LYS A 274 -1.18 12.94 1.38
N LEU A 275 -0.73 12.24 2.42
CA LEU A 275 0.59 11.59 2.43
C LEU A 275 0.74 10.55 1.30
N VAL A 276 -0.32 9.79 1.03
CA VAL A 276 -0.36 8.82 -0.07
C VAL A 276 -0.17 9.51 -1.42
N VAL A 277 -0.90 10.60 -1.68
CA VAL A 277 -0.82 11.31 -2.97
C VAL A 277 0.48 12.09 -3.11
N GLU A 278 0.88 12.83 -2.07
CA GLU A 278 1.95 13.83 -2.16
C GLU A 278 3.34 13.25 -1.89
N GLU A 279 3.46 12.14 -1.16
CA GLU A 279 4.75 11.53 -0.85
C GLU A 279 4.88 10.14 -1.48
N TYR A 280 3.96 9.23 -1.19
CA TYR A 280 4.05 7.83 -1.60
C TYR A 280 3.91 7.61 -3.12
N ILE A 281 2.87 8.14 -3.76
CA ILE A 281 2.68 8.05 -5.22
C ILE A 281 3.82 8.81 -5.96
N ASN A 282 4.25 9.95 -5.42
CA ASN A 282 5.38 10.70 -5.97
C ASN A 282 6.73 9.98 -5.80
N HIS A 283 6.88 9.09 -4.81
CA HIS A 283 8.02 8.19 -4.70
C HIS A 283 7.98 7.13 -5.78
N ILE A 284 6.82 6.48 -5.95
CA ILE A 284 6.61 5.36 -6.87
C ILE A 284 6.83 5.79 -8.33
N THR A 285 6.27 6.94 -8.69
CA THR A 285 6.34 7.41 -10.07
C THR A 285 7.75 7.93 -10.41
N PRO A 286 8.27 7.63 -11.62
CA PRO A 286 9.52 8.19 -12.10
C PRO A 286 9.34 9.60 -12.69
N TYR A 287 8.17 10.22 -12.50
CA TYR A 287 7.78 11.43 -13.22
C TYR A 287 8.37 12.70 -12.59
N HIS A 288 8.61 13.70 -13.42
CA HIS A 288 9.00 15.03 -12.96
C HIS A 288 7.82 15.86 -12.44
N PHE A 289 6.59 15.48 -12.81
CA PHE A 289 5.38 16.03 -12.22
C PHE A 289 5.19 15.52 -10.78
N ARG A 290 4.85 16.41 -9.85
CA ARG A 290 4.57 16.11 -8.44
C ARG A 290 3.09 16.28 -8.17
N PHE A 291 2.40 15.14 -8.03
CA PHE A 291 0.99 15.09 -7.67
C PHE A 291 0.77 15.75 -6.31
N THR A 292 -0.30 16.54 -6.22
CA THR A 292 -0.77 17.16 -4.97
C THR A 292 -2.20 16.77 -4.68
N LEU A 293 -2.63 16.96 -3.44
CA LEU A 293 -4.03 16.87 -3.04
C LEU A 293 -4.49 18.23 -2.52
N ASP A 294 -5.44 18.84 -3.23
CA ASP A 294 -6.10 20.07 -2.78
C ASP A 294 -7.60 20.07 -3.14
N PRO A 295 -8.44 20.86 -2.45
CA PRO A 295 -9.88 20.87 -2.71
C PRO A 295 -10.26 21.28 -4.14
N GLY A 296 -9.43 22.11 -4.78
CA GLY A 296 -9.66 22.50 -6.17
C GLY A 296 -9.42 21.33 -7.13
N LEU A 297 -8.46 20.45 -6.85
CA LEU A 297 -8.26 19.21 -7.61
C LEU A 297 -9.47 18.28 -7.50
N THR A 298 -9.93 18.01 -6.27
CA THR A 298 -11.04 17.07 -6.05
C THR A 298 -12.33 17.57 -6.69
N ALA A 299 -12.58 18.89 -6.66
CA ALA A 299 -13.70 19.50 -7.36
C ALA A 299 -13.64 19.33 -8.90
N LEU A 300 -12.45 19.38 -9.50
CA LEU A 300 -12.28 19.13 -10.94
C LEU A 300 -12.55 17.66 -11.29
N LEU A 301 -12.08 16.73 -10.45
CA LEU A 301 -12.19 15.29 -10.70
C LEU A 301 -13.56 14.71 -10.32
N ALA A 302 -14.35 15.40 -9.47
CA ALA A 302 -15.70 14.98 -9.07
C ALA A 302 -16.67 14.77 -10.26
N ARG A 303 -16.36 15.31 -11.44
CA ARG A 303 -17.16 15.17 -12.67
C ARG A 303 -16.65 14.05 -13.58
N ALA A 304 -15.54 13.39 -13.24
CA ALA A 304 -14.98 12.35 -14.07
C ALA A 304 -15.87 11.09 -14.04
N PRO A 305 -16.05 10.36 -15.17
CA PRO A 305 -16.89 9.17 -15.21
C PRO A 305 -16.46 8.07 -14.23
N TRP A 306 -15.18 7.99 -13.91
CA TRP A 306 -14.60 7.03 -12.95
C TRP A 306 -14.78 7.44 -11.49
N HIS A 307 -15.27 8.66 -11.20
CA HIS A 307 -15.47 9.14 -9.84
C HIS A 307 -16.73 8.48 -9.22
N ARG A 308 -16.58 7.21 -8.86
CA ARG A 308 -17.61 6.34 -8.27
C ARG A 308 -17.07 5.70 -7.00
N GLU A 309 -17.97 5.20 -6.16
CA GLU A 309 -17.58 4.49 -4.95
C GLU A 309 -16.60 3.37 -5.27
N ASN A 310 -15.61 3.23 -4.39
CA ASN A 310 -14.55 2.27 -4.57
C ASN A 310 -15.01 0.83 -4.31
N TRP A 311 -14.48 -0.08 -5.12
CA TRP A 311 -14.46 -1.51 -4.85
C TRP A 311 -13.13 -2.06 -5.31
N ALA A 312 -12.31 -2.54 -4.38
CA ALA A 312 -10.99 -3.06 -4.71
C ALA A 312 -11.12 -4.35 -5.55
N SER A 313 -10.30 -4.45 -6.59
CA SER A 313 -10.25 -5.65 -7.42
C SER A 313 -9.20 -6.65 -6.91
N VAL A 314 -9.35 -7.91 -7.32
CA VAL A 314 -8.35 -8.95 -7.04
C VAL A 314 -7.00 -8.62 -7.69
N GLU A 315 -7.01 -8.03 -8.88
CA GLU A 315 -5.79 -7.59 -9.57
C GLU A 315 -5.10 -6.47 -8.81
N PHE A 316 -5.87 -5.55 -8.21
CA PHE A 316 -5.33 -4.49 -7.37
C PHE A 316 -4.65 -5.04 -6.10
N ASN A 317 -5.24 -6.09 -5.51
CA ASN A 317 -4.59 -6.84 -4.44
C ASN A 317 -3.27 -7.49 -4.90
N LEU A 318 -3.29 -8.12 -6.08
CA LEU A 318 -2.16 -8.89 -6.62
C LEU A 318 -0.96 -8.01 -6.97
N VAL A 319 -1.18 -6.83 -7.58
CA VAL A 319 -0.08 -5.92 -7.96
C VAL A 319 0.69 -5.34 -6.78
N TYR A 320 0.13 -5.43 -5.56
CA TYR A 320 0.73 -4.88 -4.33
C TYR A 320 1.58 -5.87 -3.52
N ARG A 321 1.82 -7.08 -4.05
CA ARG A 321 2.61 -8.14 -3.41
C ARG A 321 4.13 -7.90 -3.49
N TRP A 322 4.60 -6.79 -2.96
CA TRP A 322 5.98 -6.30 -3.10
C TRP A 322 6.98 -6.91 -2.11
N HIS A 323 6.89 -8.21 -1.86
CA HIS A 323 7.70 -8.90 -0.84
C HIS A 323 9.22 -8.87 -1.12
N SER A 324 9.59 -8.72 -2.40
CA SER A 324 10.99 -8.53 -2.83
C SER A 324 11.62 -7.22 -2.35
N LEU A 325 10.85 -6.29 -1.78
CA LEU A 325 11.39 -5.09 -1.10
C LEU A 325 12.09 -5.43 0.22
N ILE A 326 11.72 -6.52 0.90
CA ILE A 326 12.12 -6.77 2.29
C ILE A 326 13.51 -7.42 2.35
N PRO A 327 14.53 -6.80 2.97
CA PRO A 327 15.84 -7.41 3.15
C PRO A 327 15.82 -8.64 4.08
N SER A 328 16.83 -9.52 3.97
CA SER A 328 16.98 -10.68 4.88
C SER A 328 17.36 -10.27 6.30
N HIS A 329 18.01 -9.13 6.45
CA HIS A 329 18.41 -8.54 7.73
C HIS A 329 17.93 -7.10 7.78
N LEU A 330 17.32 -6.70 8.90
CA LEU A 330 16.76 -5.37 9.12
C LEU A 330 17.61 -4.65 10.16
N THR A 331 17.90 -3.37 9.92
CA THR A 331 18.57 -2.52 10.90
C THR A 331 17.55 -2.09 11.95
N VAL A 332 17.79 -2.45 13.21
CA VAL A 332 16.93 -2.19 14.36
C VAL A 332 17.80 -1.70 15.51
N GLY A 333 17.58 -0.47 15.95
CA GLY A 333 18.40 0.14 17.02
C GLY A 333 19.86 0.37 16.61
N GLY A 334 20.18 0.28 15.32
CA GLY A 334 21.57 0.28 14.80
C GLY A 334 22.25 -1.08 14.71
N HIS A 335 21.54 -2.15 15.06
CA HIS A 335 22.04 -3.52 14.94
C HIS A 335 21.33 -4.23 13.78
N GLU A 336 22.00 -5.18 13.12
CA GLU A 336 21.36 -6.00 12.10
C GLU A 336 20.70 -7.22 12.75
N LEU A 337 19.39 -7.37 12.53
CA LEU A 337 18.61 -8.53 12.98
C LEU A 337 18.09 -9.31 11.78
N PRO A 338 18.07 -10.66 11.81
CA PRO A 338 17.35 -11.44 10.81
C PRO A 338 15.88 -11.01 10.74
N MET A 339 15.33 -10.88 9.52
CA MET A 339 13.96 -10.40 9.31
C MET A 339 12.92 -11.20 10.08
N ALA A 340 13.11 -12.52 10.21
CA ALA A 340 12.22 -13.38 10.99
C ALA A 340 12.11 -12.95 12.48
N GLN A 341 13.15 -12.35 13.06
CA GLN A 341 13.14 -11.88 14.44
C GLN A 341 12.34 -10.58 14.63
N THR A 342 12.05 -9.84 13.55
CA THR A 342 11.24 -8.62 13.62
C THR A 342 9.73 -8.89 13.51
N LEU A 343 9.33 -10.12 13.17
CA LEU A 343 7.93 -10.55 13.15
C LEU A 343 7.39 -10.66 14.57
N ALA A 344 6.19 -10.14 14.86
CA ALA A 344 5.61 -10.12 16.22
C ALA A 344 6.56 -9.54 17.29
N ALA A 345 7.32 -8.50 16.94
CA ALA A 345 8.40 -7.95 17.77
C ALA A 345 8.06 -6.56 18.36
N GLY A 346 6.84 -6.41 18.91
CA GLY A 346 6.34 -5.13 19.45
C GLY A 346 7.25 -4.52 20.53
N ALA A 347 7.90 -5.36 21.35
CA ALA A 347 8.83 -4.94 22.40
C ALA A 347 10.05 -4.14 21.89
N LEU A 348 10.49 -4.35 20.64
CA LEU A 348 11.64 -3.63 20.08
C LEU A 348 11.36 -2.12 19.93
N ILE A 349 10.09 -1.72 19.84
CA ILE A 349 9.70 -0.31 19.66
C ILE A 349 9.97 0.52 20.93
N PRO A 350 9.44 0.16 22.13
CA PRO A 350 9.79 0.87 23.35
C PRO A 350 11.24 0.67 23.79
N GLU A 351 11.91 -0.41 23.37
CA GLU A 351 13.34 -0.64 23.65
C GLU A 351 14.25 0.37 22.94
N HIS A 352 14.07 0.57 21.63
CA HIS A 352 14.95 1.42 20.82
C HIS A 352 14.39 2.82 20.57
N GLY A 353 13.09 3.02 20.76
CA GLY A 353 12.38 4.27 20.49
C GLY A 353 11.92 4.40 19.04
N LEU A 354 10.69 4.88 18.84
CA LEU A 354 10.06 5.02 17.53
C LEU A 354 10.89 5.89 16.56
N GLY A 355 11.41 7.03 17.04
CA GLY A 355 12.20 7.96 16.22
C GLY A 355 13.46 7.32 15.62
N ARG A 356 14.17 6.51 16.42
CA ARG A 356 15.35 5.78 15.97
C ARG A 356 15.00 4.72 14.93
N LEU A 357 13.98 3.90 15.18
CA LEU A 357 13.58 2.84 14.27
C LEU A 357 13.10 3.38 12.91
N MET A 358 12.38 4.49 12.91
CA MET A 358 11.96 5.18 11.68
C MET A 358 13.16 5.70 10.89
N GLU A 359 14.20 6.18 11.57
CA GLU A 359 15.46 6.59 10.92
C GLU A 359 16.24 5.39 10.36
N ASP A 360 16.36 4.30 11.12
CA ASP A 360 17.03 3.08 10.65
C ASP A 360 16.35 2.56 9.37
N ALA A 361 15.02 2.46 9.36
CA ALA A 361 14.23 2.07 8.18
C ALA A 361 14.36 3.06 7.00
N SER A 362 14.54 4.35 7.29
CA SER A 362 14.75 5.38 6.27
C SER A 362 16.16 5.36 5.66
N ARG A 363 17.15 4.86 6.41
CA ARG A 363 18.54 4.77 5.94
C ARG A 363 18.81 3.45 5.23
N GLN A 364 18.16 2.38 5.67
CA GLN A 364 18.31 1.06 5.08
C GLN A 364 17.67 1.00 3.70
N ARG A 365 18.39 0.42 2.74
CA ARG A 365 17.93 0.24 1.37
C ARG A 365 16.99 -0.97 1.27
N ALA A 366 15.87 -0.82 0.57
CA ALA A 366 14.99 -1.93 0.22
C ALA A 366 15.52 -2.73 -0.99
N GLY A 367 14.99 -3.93 -1.19
CA GLY A 367 15.20 -4.73 -2.39
C GLY A 367 14.47 -4.17 -3.61
N ARG A 368 14.90 -4.53 -4.81
CA ARG A 368 14.21 -4.22 -6.06
C ARG A 368 12.98 -5.12 -6.22
N ILE A 369 11.85 -4.53 -6.60
CA ILE A 369 10.65 -5.30 -6.96
C ILE A 369 10.92 -6.10 -8.23
N GLY A 370 10.72 -7.41 -8.17
CA GLY A 370 10.82 -8.30 -9.32
C GLY A 370 11.26 -9.71 -8.96
N LEU A 371 11.59 -10.50 -9.99
CA LEU A 371 12.13 -11.85 -9.84
C LEU A 371 13.49 -11.87 -9.13
N PHE A 372 13.82 -13.05 -8.61
CA PHE A 372 15.10 -13.38 -7.97
C PHE A 372 15.47 -12.56 -6.72
N ASN A 373 14.48 -12.10 -5.96
CA ASN A 373 14.73 -11.17 -4.87
C ASN A 373 13.83 -11.32 -3.64
N THR A 374 12.87 -12.24 -3.61
CA THR A 374 12.06 -12.53 -2.41
C THR A 374 12.87 -13.37 -1.41
N ASP A 375 12.86 -12.94 -0.15
CA ASP A 375 13.50 -13.66 0.95
C ASP A 375 12.89 -15.06 1.15
N PRO A 376 13.67 -16.11 1.46
CA PRO A 376 13.15 -17.47 1.68
C PRO A 376 12.01 -17.56 2.70
N VAL A 377 12.03 -16.74 3.76
CA VAL A 377 10.98 -16.71 4.79
C VAL A 377 9.64 -16.25 4.20
N LEU A 378 9.65 -15.50 3.09
CA LEU A 378 8.47 -14.99 2.40
C LEU A 378 8.07 -15.82 1.17
N ARG A 379 8.81 -16.90 0.85
CA ARG A 379 8.56 -17.72 -0.36
C ARG A 379 7.12 -18.22 -0.45
N GLN A 380 6.54 -18.60 0.69
CA GLN A 380 5.17 -19.13 0.72
C GLN A 380 4.16 -18.12 0.17
N VAL A 381 4.40 -16.82 0.33
CA VAL A 381 3.50 -15.78 -0.18
C VAL A 381 3.47 -15.75 -1.71
N ASP A 382 4.59 -15.99 -2.38
CA ASP A 382 4.65 -16.09 -3.85
C ASP A 382 3.92 -17.35 -4.34
N VAL A 383 4.10 -18.47 -3.64
CA VAL A 383 3.39 -19.74 -3.94
C VAL A 383 1.89 -19.53 -3.84
N ASP A 384 1.41 -18.95 -2.73
CA ASP A 384 -0.01 -18.72 -2.49
C ASP A 384 -0.57 -17.71 -3.49
N SER A 385 0.16 -16.65 -3.82
CA SER A 385 -0.27 -15.65 -4.83
C SER A 385 -0.50 -16.29 -6.20
N ILE A 386 0.37 -17.21 -6.63
CA ILE A 386 0.21 -17.93 -7.90
C ILE A 386 -0.95 -18.94 -7.81
N ARG A 387 -1.02 -19.71 -6.72
CA ARG A 387 -2.09 -20.71 -6.51
C ARG A 387 -3.47 -20.05 -6.50
N GLU A 388 -3.63 -18.96 -5.75
CA GLU A 388 -4.89 -18.20 -5.67
C GLU A 388 -5.23 -17.56 -7.02
N SER A 389 -4.25 -16.98 -7.73
CA SER A 389 -4.47 -16.41 -9.07
C SER A 389 -5.03 -17.44 -10.06
N ARG A 390 -4.51 -18.67 -10.02
CA ARG A 390 -4.99 -19.77 -10.87
C ARG A 390 -6.36 -20.30 -10.43
N ALA A 391 -6.59 -20.42 -9.12
CA ALA A 391 -7.90 -20.80 -8.58
C ALA A 391 -9.01 -19.81 -8.97
N LEU A 392 -8.66 -18.52 -9.16
CA LEU A 392 -9.56 -17.46 -9.63
C LEU A 392 -9.63 -17.35 -11.17
N ALA A 393 -8.91 -18.22 -11.87
CA ALA A 393 -8.81 -18.24 -13.32
C ALA A 393 -8.45 -16.85 -13.88
N LEU A 394 -7.48 -16.15 -13.26
CA LEU A 394 -7.00 -14.88 -13.78
C LEU A 394 -6.40 -15.07 -15.18
N ALA A 395 -6.74 -14.16 -16.09
CA ALA A 395 -6.23 -14.16 -17.47
C ALA A 395 -4.69 -14.04 -17.53
N SER A 396 -4.12 -14.33 -18.69
CA SER A 396 -2.67 -14.30 -18.87
C SER A 396 -2.11 -12.88 -18.70
N TYR A 397 -0.81 -12.79 -18.41
CA TYR A 397 -0.08 -11.52 -18.43
C TYR A 397 -0.36 -10.70 -19.71
N ASN A 398 -0.36 -11.35 -20.88
CA ASN A 398 -0.60 -10.68 -22.15
C ASN A 398 -2.05 -10.18 -22.33
N ASP A 399 -3.04 -10.83 -21.72
CA ASP A 399 -4.43 -10.35 -21.74
C ASP A 399 -4.57 -9.05 -20.96
N TYR A 400 -3.93 -8.97 -19.78
CA TYR A 400 -3.88 -7.73 -19.00
C TYR A 400 -3.07 -6.64 -19.69
N ARG A 401 -1.99 -6.98 -20.42
CA ARG A 401 -1.31 -6.00 -21.30
C ARG A 401 -2.28 -5.37 -22.29
N ALA A 402 -3.03 -6.21 -23.02
CA ALA A 402 -3.99 -5.73 -24.02
C ALA A 402 -5.10 -4.89 -23.38
N HIS A 403 -5.65 -5.33 -22.26
CA HIS A 403 -6.64 -4.60 -21.48
C HIS A 403 -6.12 -3.22 -21.03
N CYS A 404 -4.86 -3.16 -20.62
CA CYS A 404 -4.11 -1.94 -20.30
C CYS A 404 -3.58 -1.15 -21.51
N ARG A 405 -4.05 -1.45 -22.73
CA ARG A 405 -3.63 -0.78 -23.99
C ARG A 405 -2.12 -0.87 -24.27
N PHE A 406 -1.47 -1.94 -23.82
CA PHE A 406 -0.14 -2.31 -24.27
C PHE A 406 -0.24 -3.36 -25.39
N PRO A 407 0.68 -3.35 -26.38
CA PRO A 407 0.83 -4.47 -27.29
C PRO A 407 1.10 -5.78 -26.52
N ARG A 408 0.53 -6.90 -27.00
CA ARG A 408 0.93 -8.23 -26.55
C ARG A 408 2.40 -8.47 -26.89
N VAL A 409 3.15 -9.02 -25.96
CA VAL A 409 4.52 -9.48 -26.22
C VAL A 409 4.48 -10.83 -26.95
N ARG A 410 5.58 -11.17 -27.64
CA ARG A 410 5.66 -12.39 -28.50
C ARG A 410 6.77 -13.36 -28.11
N ARG A 411 7.67 -12.94 -27.21
CA ARG A 411 8.85 -13.70 -26.76
C ARG A 411 9.34 -13.13 -25.44
N PHE A 412 10.04 -13.90 -24.63
CA PHE A 412 10.43 -13.51 -23.28
C PHE A 412 11.36 -12.27 -23.23
N GLU A 413 12.13 -12.03 -24.28
CA GLU A 413 12.98 -10.84 -24.43
C GLU A 413 12.18 -9.54 -24.58
N HIS A 414 10.89 -9.64 -24.89
CA HIS A 414 9.97 -8.49 -24.86
C HIS A 414 9.41 -8.26 -23.46
N VAL A 415 9.48 -9.23 -22.55
CA VAL A 415 9.14 -9.08 -21.13
C VAL A 415 10.33 -8.44 -20.42
N ASN A 416 11.52 -9.03 -20.57
CA ASN A 416 12.74 -8.58 -19.91
C ASN A 416 13.97 -8.74 -20.80
N GLY A 417 14.85 -7.74 -20.87
CA GLY A 417 16.08 -7.81 -21.65
C GLY A 417 17.18 -8.67 -21.01
N ASP A 418 17.01 -9.10 -19.75
CA ASP A 418 17.95 -9.95 -19.02
C ASP A 418 17.93 -11.40 -19.52
N PRO A 419 19.04 -11.92 -20.07
CA PRO A 419 19.15 -13.31 -20.50
C PRO A 419 18.84 -14.31 -19.40
N ARG A 420 19.18 -14.00 -18.13
CA ARG A 420 18.89 -14.86 -16.98
C ARG A 420 17.39 -14.98 -16.74
N VAL A 421 16.68 -13.85 -16.75
CA VAL A 421 15.20 -13.84 -16.64
C VAL A 421 14.59 -14.62 -17.80
N CYS A 422 15.04 -14.35 -19.03
CA CYS A 422 14.52 -15.04 -20.21
C CYS A 422 14.77 -16.55 -20.18
N ALA A 423 15.95 -17.00 -19.74
CA ALA A 423 16.27 -18.41 -19.62
C ALA A 423 15.36 -19.11 -18.59
N ALA A 424 15.21 -18.52 -17.40
CA ALA A 424 14.37 -19.07 -16.35
C ALA A 424 12.88 -19.13 -16.76
N LEU A 425 12.38 -18.12 -17.48
CA LEU A 425 11.01 -18.14 -18.01
C LEU A 425 10.83 -19.22 -19.10
N ARG A 426 11.81 -19.39 -20.01
CA ARG A 426 11.76 -20.44 -21.05
C ARG A 426 11.80 -21.85 -20.48
N GLU A 427 12.48 -22.04 -19.36
CA GLU A 427 12.56 -23.34 -18.69
C GLU A 427 11.21 -23.77 -18.10
N LEU A 428 10.40 -22.82 -17.61
CA LEU A 428 9.15 -23.11 -16.92
C LEU A 428 7.89 -22.91 -17.75
N TYR A 429 7.88 -22.00 -18.72
CA TYR A 429 6.69 -21.64 -19.50
C TYR A 429 6.87 -21.92 -20.98
N ARG A 430 5.81 -22.44 -21.62
CA ARG A 430 5.78 -22.75 -23.07
C ARG A 430 5.99 -21.50 -23.94
N GLY A 431 5.48 -20.37 -23.49
CA GLY A 431 5.57 -19.09 -24.18
C GLY A 431 4.98 -17.95 -23.37
N VAL A 432 5.04 -16.74 -23.91
CA VAL A 432 4.60 -15.52 -23.21
C VAL A 432 3.09 -15.43 -22.98
N ASP A 433 2.28 -16.11 -23.78
CA ASP A 433 0.82 -16.18 -23.60
C ASP A 433 0.41 -17.16 -22.48
N ASP A 434 1.34 -17.99 -22.00
CA ASP A 434 1.12 -18.92 -20.88
C ASP A 434 1.55 -18.34 -19.53
N LEU A 435 2.16 -17.14 -19.52
CA LEU A 435 2.63 -16.50 -18.28
C LEU A 435 1.45 -16.13 -17.38
N ASP A 436 1.50 -16.61 -16.13
CA ASP A 436 0.65 -16.12 -15.04
C ASP A 436 0.75 -14.59 -14.93
N LEU A 437 -0.36 -13.91 -14.62
CA LEU A 437 -0.34 -12.46 -14.39
C LEU A 437 0.70 -12.10 -13.34
N TYR A 438 0.71 -12.80 -12.19
CA TYR A 438 1.66 -12.56 -11.10
C TYR A 438 3.11 -12.61 -11.60
N VAL A 439 3.52 -13.71 -12.23
CA VAL A 439 4.89 -13.88 -12.75
C VAL A 439 5.22 -12.80 -13.77
N GLY A 440 4.33 -12.53 -14.72
CA GLY A 440 4.55 -11.52 -15.75
C GLY A 440 4.71 -10.09 -15.20
N LEU A 441 3.94 -9.71 -14.18
CA LEU A 441 4.03 -8.40 -13.52
C LEU A 441 5.41 -8.15 -12.91
N PHE A 442 6.00 -9.16 -12.24
CA PHE A 442 7.29 -9.05 -11.56
C PHE A 442 8.48 -9.44 -12.44
N ALA A 443 8.24 -10.12 -13.57
CA ALA A 443 9.25 -10.39 -14.59
C ALA A 443 9.47 -9.20 -15.52
N GLU A 444 8.47 -8.35 -15.73
CA GLU A 444 8.55 -7.23 -16.67
C GLU A 444 9.68 -6.25 -16.31
N GLU A 445 10.48 -5.86 -17.31
CA GLU A 445 11.55 -4.87 -17.12
C GLU A 445 10.98 -3.45 -16.86
N PRO A 446 11.50 -2.74 -15.84
CA PRO A 446 11.14 -1.34 -15.59
C PRO A 446 11.38 -0.42 -16.80
N GLY A 447 10.58 0.65 -16.91
CA GLY A 447 10.63 1.60 -18.03
C GLY A 447 11.95 2.40 -18.13
N SER A 448 12.65 2.55 -17.01
CA SER A 448 13.93 3.24 -16.83
C SER A 448 14.64 2.75 -15.58
N PRO A 449 15.97 3.00 -15.41
CA PRO A 449 16.69 2.69 -14.18
C PRO A 449 16.10 3.34 -12.91
N ASP A 450 15.49 4.52 -13.06
CA ASP A 450 14.85 5.25 -11.95
C ASP A 450 13.42 4.81 -11.65
N ALA A 451 12.84 3.90 -12.45
CA ALA A 451 11.49 3.40 -12.22
C ALA A 451 11.55 2.22 -11.24
N ILE A 452 10.79 2.32 -10.15
CA ILE A 452 10.74 1.24 -9.14
C ILE A 452 9.76 0.13 -9.53
N LEU A 453 8.82 0.40 -10.44
CA LEU A 453 7.79 -0.52 -10.90
C LEU A 453 7.85 -0.71 -12.44
N PRO A 454 7.51 -1.90 -12.94
CA PRO A 454 7.32 -2.15 -14.37
C PRO A 454 6.09 -1.45 -14.98
N PRO A 455 6.03 -1.23 -16.31
CA PRO A 455 4.95 -0.50 -16.96
C PRO A 455 3.53 -1.02 -16.71
N LEU A 456 3.30 -2.34 -16.80
CA LEU A 456 1.96 -2.91 -16.60
C LEU A 456 1.52 -2.75 -15.15
N LEU A 457 2.40 -3.12 -14.23
CA LEU A 457 2.18 -3.01 -12.78
C LEU A 457 1.88 -1.55 -12.40
N THR A 458 2.68 -0.59 -12.89
CA THR A 458 2.47 0.85 -12.68
C THR A 458 1.10 1.30 -13.18
N LYS A 459 0.65 0.80 -14.35
CA LYS A 459 -0.60 1.25 -14.95
C LYS A 459 -1.81 0.75 -14.16
N ILE A 460 -1.84 -0.52 -13.76
CA ILE A 460 -2.91 -1.08 -12.91
C ILE A 460 -2.99 -0.30 -11.59
N ILE A 461 -1.85 -0.08 -10.92
CA ILE A 461 -1.81 0.69 -9.68
C ILE A 461 -2.29 2.12 -9.87
N ALA A 462 -1.88 2.81 -10.94
CA ALA A 462 -2.32 4.18 -11.17
C ALA A 462 -3.85 4.27 -11.32
N ILE A 463 -4.47 3.31 -11.99
CA ILE A 463 -5.92 3.27 -12.20
C ILE A 463 -6.64 3.04 -10.87
N ASP A 464 -6.28 2.00 -10.15
CA ASP A 464 -6.98 1.61 -8.93
C ASP A 464 -6.64 2.52 -7.75
N ALA A 465 -5.39 2.94 -7.57
CA ALA A 465 -5.00 3.77 -6.42
C ALA A 465 -5.57 5.18 -6.50
N PHE A 466 -5.57 5.83 -7.68
CA PHE A 466 -6.18 7.16 -7.81
C PHE A 466 -7.70 7.09 -7.64
N SER A 467 -8.36 6.10 -8.25
CA SER A 467 -9.81 5.92 -8.11
C SER A 467 -10.23 5.49 -6.69
N GLN A 468 -9.38 4.75 -5.97
CA GLN A 468 -9.59 4.38 -4.56
C GLN A 468 -9.44 5.59 -3.62
N ALA A 469 -8.42 6.41 -3.83
CA ALA A 469 -8.10 7.51 -2.92
C ALA A 469 -9.00 8.72 -3.13
N LEU A 470 -9.23 9.11 -4.39
CA LEU A 470 -9.86 10.39 -4.72
C LEU A 470 -11.39 10.36 -4.68
N THR A 471 -11.99 9.18 -4.56
CA THR A 471 -13.45 9.02 -4.39
C THR A 471 -13.87 8.87 -2.94
N ASN A 472 -12.92 8.99 -2.00
CA ASN A 472 -13.23 9.01 -0.57
C ASN A 472 -14.21 10.15 -0.26
N PRO A 473 -15.33 9.88 0.43
CA PRO A 473 -16.38 10.88 0.66
C PRO A 473 -15.89 12.13 1.41
N LEU A 474 -14.85 12.01 2.24
CA LEU A 474 -14.25 13.14 2.95
C LEU A 474 -13.60 14.18 2.02
N LEU A 475 -13.29 13.80 0.77
CA LEU A 475 -12.74 14.69 -0.25
C LEU A 475 -13.83 15.36 -1.12
N ALA A 476 -15.09 14.96 -0.96
CA ALA A 476 -16.18 15.51 -1.75
C ALA A 476 -16.36 17.01 -1.46
N PRO A 477 -16.61 17.88 -2.46
CA PRO A 477 -16.67 19.33 -2.25
C PRO A 477 -17.68 19.81 -1.20
N ARG A 478 -18.76 19.06 -0.96
CA ARG A 478 -19.77 19.38 0.07
C ARG A 478 -19.37 18.93 1.48
N VAL A 479 -18.43 18.00 1.59
CA VAL A 479 -17.94 17.42 2.86
C VAL A 479 -16.62 18.09 3.25
N PHE A 480 -15.78 18.45 2.29
CA PHE A 480 -14.48 19.05 2.59
C PHE A 480 -14.62 20.52 3.01
N ASN A 481 -14.91 20.75 4.30
CA ASN A 481 -15.03 22.09 4.87
C ASN A 481 -14.83 22.10 6.40
N ALA A 482 -14.84 23.31 6.98
CA ALA A 482 -14.59 23.52 8.40
C ALA A 482 -15.69 22.96 9.32
N ALA A 483 -16.92 22.73 8.83
CA ALA A 483 -17.95 22.10 9.65
C ALA A 483 -17.67 20.61 9.88
N THR A 484 -17.02 19.94 8.92
CA THR A 484 -16.62 18.53 9.03
C THR A 484 -15.32 18.34 9.80
N PHE A 485 -14.34 19.23 9.62
CA PHE A 485 -12.99 19.03 10.18
C PHE A 485 -12.61 20.00 11.29
N SER A 486 -13.42 21.04 11.58
CA SER A 486 -13.01 22.27 12.28
C SER A 486 -11.97 23.10 11.49
N PRO A 487 -11.82 24.41 11.77
CA PRO A 487 -10.70 25.19 11.25
C PRO A 487 -9.34 24.61 11.64
N LEU A 488 -9.18 24.17 12.89
CA LEU A 488 -7.95 23.52 13.37
C LEU A 488 -7.61 22.27 12.56
N GLY A 489 -8.60 21.42 12.27
CA GLY A 489 -8.37 20.21 11.49
C GLY A 489 -7.97 20.49 10.04
N LEU A 490 -8.55 21.51 9.42
CA LEU A 490 -8.10 21.97 8.10
C LEU A 490 -6.65 22.45 8.12
N ASP A 491 -6.24 23.16 9.18
CA ASP A 491 -4.85 23.60 9.37
C ASP A 491 -3.89 22.42 9.58
N VAL A 492 -4.29 21.40 10.35
CA VAL A 492 -3.51 20.16 10.54
C VAL A 492 -3.30 19.42 9.20
N ILE A 493 -4.36 19.30 8.40
CA ILE A 493 -4.30 18.69 7.05
C ILE A 493 -3.38 19.50 6.13
N ALA A 494 -3.53 20.83 6.11
CA ALA A 494 -2.78 21.70 5.22
C ALA A 494 -1.28 21.76 5.58
N SER A 495 -0.95 21.75 6.87
CA SER A 495 0.42 21.87 7.37
C SER A 495 1.21 20.56 7.30
N THR A 496 0.56 19.40 7.31
CA THR A 496 1.23 18.10 7.21
C THR A 496 1.64 17.81 5.78
N ARG A 497 2.95 17.89 5.45
CA ARG A 497 3.47 17.68 4.09
C ARG A 497 4.10 16.32 3.89
N THR A 498 4.72 15.77 4.93
CA THR A 498 5.47 14.52 4.88
C THR A 498 5.24 13.68 6.12
N LEU A 499 5.55 12.38 6.04
CA LEU A 499 5.57 11.49 7.20
C LEU A 499 6.59 11.97 8.25
N SER A 500 7.64 12.67 7.82
CA SER A 500 8.60 13.33 8.71
C SER A 500 7.93 14.36 9.62
N ASP A 501 7.00 15.16 9.11
CA ASP A 501 6.26 16.15 9.92
C ASP A 501 5.41 15.46 10.99
N VAL A 502 4.86 14.28 10.69
CA VAL A 502 4.09 13.48 11.64
C VAL A 502 5.00 12.92 12.71
N LEU A 503 6.18 12.37 12.34
CA LEU A 503 7.11 11.83 13.33
C LEU A 503 7.55 12.90 14.32
N HIS A 504 8.10 14.02 13.83
CA HIS A 504 8.79 15.00 14.68
C HIS A 504 7.88 15.68 15.71
N ARG A 505 6.57 15.77 15.46
CA ARG A 505 5.61 16.30 16.43
C ARG A 505 5.02 15.26 17.39
N ASN A 506 5.36 13.98 17.20
CA ASN A 506 4.85 12.84 17.97
C ASN A 506 5.95 12.01 18.64
N VAL A 507 7.18 12.53 18.73
CA VAL A 507 8.30 11.90 19.48
C VAL A 507 8.93 12.88 20.48
N PRO A 508 8.15 13.48 21.40
CA PRO A 508 8.70 14.44 22.37
C PRO A 508 9.82 13.85 23.24
N GLU A 509 9.84 12.52 23.42
CA GLU A 509 10.90 11.80 24.14
C GLU A 509 12.23 11.72 23.38
N ASP A 510 12.25 11.96 22.07
CA ASP A 510 13.45 11.98 21.22
C ASP A 510 13.48 13.27 20.38
N PRO A 511 13.85 14.42 20.98
CA PRO A 511 13.77 15.73 20.32
C PRO A 511 14.80 15.94 19.20
N ARG A 512 15.70 14.97 18.98
CA ARG A 512 16.71 15.05 17.93
C ARG A 512 16.04 14.97 16.55
N PRO A 513 16.42 15.84 15.59
CA PRO A 513 15.97 15.68 14.22
C PRO A 513 16.36 14.31 13.65
N ARG A 514 15.37 13.55 13.19
CA ARG A 514 15.53 12.22 12.58
C ARG A 514 15.37 12.29 11.08
N PHE A 515 16.24 11.61 10.34
CA PHE A 515 16.02 11.47 8.90
C PHE A 515 14.88 10.49 8.62
N VAL A 516 13.78 10.98 8.04
CA VAL A 516 12.62 10.16 7.68
C VAL A 516 12.34 10.32 6.20
N SER A 517 12.46 9.24 5.44
CA SER A 517 12.18 9.28 3.99
C SER A 517 11.96 7.88 3.42
N MET A 518 10.96 7.76 2.55
CA MET A 518 10.77 6.58 1.67
C MET A 518 11.80 6.54 0.52
N THR A 519 12.43 7.69 0.24
CA THR A 519 13.30 7.89 -0.91
C THR A 519 14.76 8.11 -0.50
N ARG A 520 15.66 7.36 -1.12
CA ARG A 520 17.11 7.60 -1.10
C ARG A 520 17.45 8.67 -2.13
N ALA A 521 18.23 9.67 -1.72
CA ALA A 521 18.82 10.59 -2.68
C ALA A 521 19.70 9.79 -3.66
N ALA A 522 19.59 10.07 -4.96
CA ALA A 522 20.55 9.55 -5.93
C ALA A 522 21.94 9.99 -5.49
N ARG A 523 22.89 9.06 -5.35
CA ARG A 523 24.29 9.46 -5.17
C ARG A 523 24.68 10.24 -6.45
N PRO A 524 25.32 11.41 -6.31
CA PRO A 524 25.82 12.16 -7.47
C PRO A 524 26.79 11.34 -8.32
#